data_AF-A0A7T5UH35-F1
#
_entry.id   AF-A0A7T5UH35-F1
#
_cell.length_a   1.000
_cell.length_b   1.000
_cell.length_c   1.000
_cell.angle_alpha   90.00
_cell.angle_beta   90.00
_cell.angle_gamma   90.00
#
_symmetry.space_group_name_H-M   'P 1'
#
loop_
_entity.id
_entity.type
_entity.pdbx_description
1 polymer ?
#
loop_
_entity_poly.entity_id
_entity_poly.type
_entity_poly.pdbx_seq_one_letter_code
_entity_poly.pdbx_strand_id
1 'polypeptide(L)'
;MMKFYIPAIMAMMIFSAAPALAQADAPATLGAAPEASAQENSPSQAPVLPDLAPDVLTDEPAEKETGSAPVNDGASTISPSFQPLLKGREPRKHNGKTAEEIFTTLPAAVQDQILQESQKVFTECNHYNLYSQFHDCECLGATYFEERVFVPETTKDVLMGKIAGECTSEPGVAAYAQQKCLSSIGLFFGGKNLDNFCRCYALSYAQHYKDNPVPDFRHLRNISSKADQDCMKKLPLNEIFVEPPE
;
A
#
# COMPACT_ATOMS: atom_id res chain seq x y z
N MET A 1 -53.85 3.91 -4.47
CA MET A 1 -53.32 4.96 -3.57
C MET A 1 -52.75 4.28 -2.33
N MET A 2 -51.45 4.02 -2.30
CA MET A 2 -50.77 3.38 -1.16
C MET A 2 -50.08 4.46 -0.31
N LYS A 3 -50.47 4.56 0.97
CA LYS A 3 -49.84 5.42 1.97
C LYS A 3 -48.68 4.66 2.58
N PHE A 4 -47.45 5.18 2.43
CA PHE A 4 -46.28 4.70 3.17
C PHE A 4 -46.15 5.47 4.48
N TYR A 5 -46.02 4.74 5.58
CA TYR A 5 -45.83 5.24 6.94
C TYR A 5 -44.33 5.13 7.27
N ILE A 6 -43.66 6.26 7.50
CA ILE A 6 -42.26 6.29 7.94
C ILE A 6 -42.26 6.55 9.45
N PRO A 7 -41.73 5.64 10.29
CA PRO A 7 -41.61 5.92 11.73
C PRO A 7 -40.45 6.90 11.98
N ALA A 8 -40.77 7.95 12.74
CA ALA A 8 -39.80 8.89 13.28
C ALA A 8 -38.95 8.18 14.36
N ILE A 9 -37.66 8.01 14.10
CA ILE A 9 -36.69 7.54 15.10
C ILE A 9 -36.13 8.78 15.80
N MET A 10 -36.49 8.89 17.08
CA MET A 10 -36.11 9.95 18.01
C MET A 10 -34.61 9.86 18.32
N ALA A 11 -33.89 10.96 18.12
CA ALA A 11 -32.51 11.14 18.54
C ALA A 11 -32.43 11.29 20.07
N MET A 12 -31.70 10.39 20.75
CA MET A 12 -31.20 10.62 22.10
C MET A 12 -29.73 11.05 22.03
N MET A 13 -29.48 12.34 22.17
CA MET A 13 -28.14 12.86 22.46
C MET A 13 -27.90 12.78 23.97
N ILE A 14 -26.90 11.99 24.37
CA ILE A 14 -26.35 11.99 25.73
C ILE A 14 -25.15 12.94 25.73
N PHE A 15 -25.31 14.11 26.33
CA PHE A 15 -24.21 15.02 26.67
C PHE A 15 -23.53 14.52 27.94
N SER A 16 -22.32 13.97 27.79
CA SER A 16 -21.43 13.72 28.92
C SER A 16 -20.56 14.96 29.15
N ALA A 17 -20.78 15.63 30.29
CA ALA A 17 -19.97 16.75 30.75
C ALA A 17 -18.54 16.30 31.09
N ALA A 18 -17.55 17.03 30.58
CA ALA A 18 -16.15 16.87 30.97
C ALA A 18 -15.86 17.66 32.27
N PRO A 19 -15.00 17.14 33.18
CA PRO A 19 -14.59 17.86 34.37
C PRO A 19 -13.52 18.91 34.04
N ALA A 20 -13.66 20.07 34.69
CA ALA A 20 -12.73 21.19 34.64
C ALA A 20 -11.36 20.79 35.22
N LEU A 21 -10.30 20.96 34.43
CA LEU A 21 -8.93 20.91 34.92
C LEU A 21 -8.51 22.29 35.42
N ALA A 22 -8.06 22.31 36.67
CA ALA A 22 -7.52 23.45 37.38
C ALA A 22 -6.26 23.98 36.67
N GLN A 23 -6.19 25.32 36.55
CA GLN A 23 -5.00 26.06 36.18
C GLN A 23 -4.04 26.09 37.37
N ALA A 24 -2.80 25.66 37.14
CA ALA A 24 -1.69 25.89 38.06
C ALA A 24 -0.80 26.96 37.45
N ASP A 25 -0.75 28.12 38.10
CA ASP A 25 0.17 29.21 37.83
C ASP A 25 1.61 28.76 38.10
N ALA A 26 2.51 28.98 37.13
CA ALA A 26 3.95 28.91 37.32
C ALA A 26 4.58 30.29 37.03
N PRO A 27 5.48 30.78 37.89
CA PRO A 27 6.07 32.10 37.74
C PRO A 27 7.16 32.12 36.65
N ALA A 28 7.25 33.27 35.99
CA ALA A 28 8.29 33.61 35.04
C ALA A 28 9.68 33.66 35.69
N THR A 29 10.62 32.91 35.14
CA THR A 29 12.06 33.06 35.39
C THR A 29 12.74 33.43 34.08
N LEU A 30 13.11 34.72 33.95
CA LEU A 30 14.14 35.17 33.01
C LEU A 30 15.49 34.58 33.45
N GLY A 31 16.09 33.75 32.61
CA GLY A 31 17.41 33.17 32.85
C GLY A 31 18.16 32.95 31.54
N ALA A 32 19.25 33.71 31.40
CA ALA A 32 20.35 33.67 30.44
C ALA A 32 20.46 32.48 29.47
N ALA A 33 20.74 32.82 28.20
CA ALA A 33 21.26 31.92 27.18
C ALA A 33 22.66 31.38 27.55
N PRO A 34 22.91 30.08 27.34
CA PRO A 34 24.24 29.57 27.11
C PRO A 34 24.41 29.02 25.69
N GLU A 35 25.68 28.98 25.34
CA GLU A 35 26.30 28.81 24.05
C GLU A 35 26.04 27.47 23.35
N ALA A 36 26.23 27.53 22.04
CA ALA A 36 26.21 26.43 21.09
C ALA A 36 27.08 25.24 21.57
N SER A 37 26.47 24.06 21.59
CA SER A 37 27.19 22.78 21.65
C SER A 37 26.65 21.90 20.53
N ALA A 38 27.52 21.59 19.58
CA ALA A 38 27.27 20.62 18.53
C ALA A 38 27.07 19.24 19.19
N GLN A 39 25.89 18.66 18.97
CA GLN A 39 25.57 17.31 19.42
C GLN A 39 25.54 16.40 18.19
N GLU A 40 26.50 15.48 18.13
CA GLU A 40 26.58 14.41 17.15
C GLU A 40 25.29 13.58 17.17
N ASN A 41 24.63 13.52 16.01
CA ASN A 41 23.45 12.69 15.78
C ASN A 41 23.83 11.22 15.81
N SER A 42 23.44 10.55 16.90
CA SER A 42 23.42 9.10 17.04
C SER A 42 22.33 8.50 16.13
N PRO A 43 22.53 7.31 15.53
CA PRO A 43 21.64 6.77 14.51
C PRO A 43 20.25 6.44 15.07
N SER A 44 19.25 7.05 14.43
CA SER A 44 17.83 6.78 14.64
C SER A 44 17.55 5.29 14.47
N GLN A 45 17.22 4.61 15.57
CA GLN A 45 16.62 3.29 15.52
C GLN A 45 15.35 3.37 14.67
N ALA A 46 15.27 2.51 13.65
CA ALA A 46 14.05 2.33 12.89
C ALA A 46 12.90 1.95 13.85
N PRO A 47 11.71 2.53 13.71
CA PRO A 47 10.56 2.08 14.49
C PRO A 47 10.27 0.62 14.13
N VAL A 48 10.28 -0.24 15.14
CA VAL A 48 9.73 -1.59 15.08
C VAL A 48 8.26 -1.44 14.66
N LEU A 49 7.91 -1.96 13.48
CA LEU A 49 6.52 -2.05 13.05
C LEU A 49 5.72 -2.76 14.16
N PRO A 50 4.55 -2.25 14.58
CA PRO A 50 3.66 -3.04 15.41
C PRO A 50 3.27 -4.30 14.61
N ASP A 51 3.48 -5.46 15.21
CA ASP A 51 2.91 -6.75 14.79
C ASP A 51 1.44 -6.51 14.39
N LEU A 52 1.18 -6.57 13.08
CA LEU A 52 -0.18 -6.80 12.60
C LEU A 52 -0.55 -8.18 13.12
N ALA A 53 -1.41 -8.19 14.14
CA ALA A 53 -1.89 -9.40 14.77
C ALA A 53 -2.27 -10.44 13.70
N PRO A 54 -1.81 -11.70 13.84
CA PRO A 54 -2.27 -12.75 12.94
C PRO A 54 -3.77 -12.90 13.13
N ASP A 55 -4.53 -12.81 12.03
CA ASP A 55 -5.89 -13.30 12.00
C ASP A 55 -5.88 -14.74 12.52
N VAL A 56 -6.66 -14.93 13.58
CA VAL A 56 -6.88 -16.21 14.25
C VAL A 56 -7.41 -17.18 13.22
N LEU A 57 -6.52 -18.03 12.70
CA LEU A 57 -6.88 -19.23 11.96
C LEU A 57 -7.70 -20.10 12.92
N THR A 58 -9.00 -20.17 12.70
CA THR A 58 -9.84 -21.18 13.32
C THR A 58 -9.36 -22.56 12.88
N ASP A 59 -9.02 -23.40 13.86
CA ASP A 59 -8.67 -24.81 13.70
C ASP A 59 -9.71 -25.54 12.82
N GLU A 60 -9.32 -25.84 11.58
CA GLU A 60 -9.99 -26.81 10.74
C GLU A 60 -9.42 -28.21 11.08
N PRO A 61 -10.26 -29.21 11.41
CA PRO A 61 -9.78 -30.50 11.87
C PRO A 61 -9.09 -31.28 10.74
N ALA A 62 -7.88 -31.75 11.04
CA ALA A 62 -7.04 -32.57 10.18
C ALA A 62 -7.76 -33.85 9.70
N GLU A 63 -8.15 -33.88 8.42
CA GLU A 63 -8.41 -35.13 7.72
C GLU A 63 -7.09 -35.77 7.29
N LYS A 64 -6.87 -36.97 7.81
CA LYS A 64 -5.70 -37.80 7.61
C LYS A 64 -5.83 -38.55 6.29
N GLU A 65 -5.39 -37.94 5.18
CA GLU A 65 -5.22 -38.66 3.92
C GLU A 65 -3.82 -39.26 3.81
N THR A 66 -3.71 -40.56 4.12
CA THR A 66 -2.61 -41.41 3.68
C THR A 66 -2.84 -41.79 2.21
N GLY A 67 -2.30 -41.00 1.29
CA GLY A 67 -2.33 -41.28 -0.15
C GLY A 67 -0.91 -41.28 -0.73
N SER A 68 -0.45 -42.46 -1.16
CA SER A 68 0.83 -42.66 -1.87
C SER A 68 0.94 -41.75 -3.09
N ALA A 69 2.00 -40.94 -3.15
CA ALA A 69 2.29 -40.08 -4.29
C ALA A 69 2.65 -40.93 -5.53
N PRO A 70 2.00 -40.72 -6.69
CA PRO A 70 2.45 -41.29 -7.95
C PRO A 70 3.73 -40.56 -8.41
N VAL A 71 4.76 -41.35 -8.71
CA VAL A 71 5.98 -40.88 -9.40
C VAL A 71 5.58 -40.53 -10.83
N ASN A 72 5.42 -39.24 -11.13
CA ASN A 72 5.16 -38.76 -12.49
C ASN A 72 6.49 -38.48 -13.18
N ASP A 73 6.83 -39.34 -14.14
CA ASP A 73 7.95 -39.15 -15.05
C ASP A 73 7.64 -38.03 -16.06
N GLY A 74 8.41 -36.94 -15.96
CA GLY A 74 9.06 -36.35 -17.14
C GLY A 74 8.19 -35.62 -18.16
N ALA A 75 7.57 -34.51 -17.78
CA ALA A 75 7.44 -33.34 -18.64
C ALA A 75 7.13 -32.12 -17.75
N SER A 76 8.17 -31.32 -17.46
CA SER A 76 8.03 -30.02 -16.80
C SER A 76 7.27 -29.07 -17.73
N THR A 77 5.96 -29.24 -17.76
CA THR A 77 5.05 -28.36 -18.49
C THR A 77 4.81 -27.20 -17.55
N ILE A 78 5.43 -26.06 -17.82
CA ILE A 78 5.22 -24.82 -17.08
C ILE A 78 3.71 -24.66 -16.86
N SER A 79 3.29 -24.62 -15.59
CA SER A 79 1.88 -24.56 -15.24
C SER A 79 1.23 -23.42 -16.02
N PRO A 80 0.11 -23.66 -16.75
CA PRO A 80 -0.51 -22.67 -17.63
C PRO A 80 -0.89 -21.37 -16.91
N SER A 81 -0.94 -21.38 -15.58
CA SER A 81 -1.14 -20.21 -14.73
C SER A 81 0.01 -19.18 -14.78
N PHE A 82 1.22 -19.54 -15.24
CA PHE A 82 2.36 -18.60 -15.28
C PHE A 82 2.57 -17.90 -16.63
N GLN A 83 2.09 -18.48 -17.73
CA GLN A 83 2.17 -17.86 -19.06
C GLN A 83 1.49 -16.48 -19.19
N PRO A 84 0.41 -16.16 -18.44
CA PRO A 84 -0.20 -14.84 -18.47
C PRO A 84 0.72 -13.74 -17.93
N LEU A 85 1.57 -14.04 -16.93
CA LEU A 85 2.34 -13.05 -16.18
C LEU A 85 3.41 -12.34 -17.03
N LEU A 86 3.90 -12.99 -18.09
CA LEU A 86 4.94 -12.44 -18.96
C LEU A 86 4.38 -11.74 -20.21
N LYS A 87 3.05 -11.72 -20.39
CA LYS A 87 2.45 -11.26 -21.64
C LYS A 87 2.46 -9.72 -21.72
N GLY A 88 3.24 -9.18 -22.67
CA GLY A 88 3.24 -7.75 -23.00
C GLY A 88 4.37 -6.92 -22.37
N ARG A 89 5.29 -7.54 -21.62
CA ARG A 89 6.53 -6.91 -21.17
C ARG A 89 7.70 -7.29 -22.06
N GLU A 90 8.64 -6.36 -22.23
CA GLU A 90 9.93 -6.70 -22.82
C GLU A 90 10.73 -7.51 -21.79
N PRO A 91 11.19 -8.74 -22.14
CA PRO A 91 11.94 -9.57 -21.20
C PRO A 91 13.24 -8.88 -20.76
N ARG A 92 13.52 -8.89 -19.46
CA ARG A 92 14.81 -8.41 -18.97
C ARG A 92 15.94 -9.32 -19.46
N LYS A 93 17.09 -8.71 -19.73
CA LYS A 93 18.30 -9.44 -20.12
C LYS A 93 19.39 -9.26 -19.07
N HIS A 94 19.96 -10.37 -18.63
CA HIS A 94 21.16 -10.40 -17.80
C HIS A 94 22.29 -11.06 -18.58
N ASN A 95 23.38 -10.32 -18.82
CA ASN A 95 24.50 -10.77 -19.68
C ASN A 95 24.03 -11.24 -21.07
N GLY A 96 23.02 -10.56 -21.63
CA GLY A 96 22.46 -10.84 -22.96
C GLY A 96 21.47 -12.00 -23.02
N LYS A 97 21.22 -12.72 -21.92
CA LYS A 97 20.24 -13.81 -21.84
C LYS A 97 18.98 -13.39 -21.08
N THR A 98 17.83 -13.92 -21.49
CA THR A 98 16.56 -13.69 -20.77
C THR A 98 16.43 -14.61 -19.55
N ALA A 99 15.50 -14.31 -18.65
CA ALA A 99 15.21 -15.16 -17.51
C ALA A 99 14.74 -16.56 -17.97
N GLU A 100 13.92 -16.65 -19.00
CA GLU A 100 13.42 -17.93 -19.54
C GLU A 100 14.56 -18.80 -20.08
N GLU A 101 15.50 -18.21 -20.81
CA GLU A 101 16.67 -18.92 -21.34
C GLU A 101 17.52 -19.50 -20.20
N ILE A 102 17.75 -18.74 -19.13
CA ILE A 102 18.50 -19.22 -17.96
C ILE A 102 17.69 -20.29 -17.22
N PHE A 103 16.40 -20.03 -17.00
CA PHE A 103 15.49 -20.90 -16.27
C PHE A 103 15.43 -22.33 -16.83
N THR A 104 15.33 -22.46 -18.16
CA THR A 104 15.32 -23.78 -18.84
C THR A 104 16.58 -24.61 -18.64
N THR A 105 17.71 -23.98 -18.25
CA THR A 105 18.96 -24.69 -17.96
C THR A 105 19.11 -25.12 -16.50
N LEU A 106 18.22 -24.67 -15.62
CA LEU A 106 18.26 -24.99 -14.19
C LEU A 106 17.76 -26.42 -13.92
N PRO A 107 18.19 -27.06 -12.81
CA PRO A 107 17.61 -28.31 -12.36
C PRO A 107 16.09 -28.18 -12.11
N ALA A 108 15.31 -29.22 -12.40
CA ALA A 108 13.85 -29.21 -12.26
C ALA A 108 13.38 -28.80 -10.86
N ALA A 109 14.05 -29.30 -9.80
CA ALA A 109 13.72 -28.92 -8.43
C ALA A 109 13.87 -27.41 -8.16
N VAL A 110 14.88 -26.77 -8.78
CA VAL A 110 15.09 -25.32 -8.68
C VAL A 110 14.04 -24.57 -9.50
N GLN A 111 13.71 -25.07 -10.69
CA GLN A 111 12.65 -24.49 -11.53
C GLN A 111 11.31 -24.44 -10.77
N ASP A 112 10.92 -25.56 -10.15
CA ASP A 112 9.68 -25.66 -9.38
C ASP A 112 9.68 -24.71 -8.17
N GLN A 113 10.80 -24.59 -7.45
CA GLN A 113 10.92 -23.66 -6.33
C GLN A 113 10.70 -22.22 -6.80
N ILE A 114 11.36 -21.79 -7.88
CA ILE A 114 11.24 -20.42 -8.41
C ILE A 114 9.79 -20.13 -8.82
N LEU A 115 9.12 -21.07 -9.48
CA LEU A 115 7.71 -20.93 -9.87
C LEU A 115 6.80 -20.82 -8.64
N GLN A 116 7.01 -21.67 -7.62
CA GLN A 116 6.22 -21.63 -6.39
C GLN A 116 6.40 -20.31 -5.64
N GLU A 117 7.63 -19.81 -5.51
CA GLU A 117 7.90 -18.52 -4.86
C GLU A 117 7.24 -17.36 -5.62
N SER A 118 7.36 -17.36 -6.95
CA SER A 118 6.79 -16.31 -7.79
C SER A 118 5.25 -16.33 -7.74
N GLN A 119 4.64 -17.51 -7.73
CA GLN A 119 3.20 -17.67 -7.51
C GLN A 119 2.79 -17.17 -6.13
N LYS A 120 3.59 -17.47 -5.10
CA LYS A 120 3.33 -17.02 -3.74
C LYS A 120 3.37 -15.50 -3.63
N VAL A 121 4.33 -14.83 -4.28
CA VAL A 121 4.39 -13.36 -4.34
C VAL A 121 3.15 -12.77 -5.00
N PHE A 122 2.71 -13.33 -6.13
CA PHE A 122 1.48 -12.91 -6.79
C PHE A 122 0.25 -13.07 -5.88
N THR A 123 0.10 -14.23 -5.24
CA THR A 123 -1.04 -14.52 -4.36
C THR A 123 -1.04 -13.63 -3.12
N GLU A 124 0.11 -13.45 -2.47
CA GLU A 124 0.25 -12.56 -1.30
C GLU A 124 -0.08 -11.11 -1.66
N CYS A 125 0.42 -10.62 -2.81
CA CYS A 125 0.10 -9.28 -3.29
C CYS A 125 -1.42 -9.07 -3.39
N ASN A 126 -2.13 -10.02 -4.01
CA ASN A 126 -3.58 -9.96 -4.17
C ASN A 126 -4.35 -10.07 -2.85
N HIS A 127 -3.79 -10.78 -1.87
CA HIS A 127 -4.41 -10.97 -0.56
C HIS A 127 -4.42 -9.68 0.28
N TYR A 128 -3.36 -8.88 0.22
CA TYR A 128 -3.26 -7.64 0.99
C TYR A 128 -3.93 -6.47 0.24
N ASN A 129 -5.15 -6.13 0.66
CA ASN A 129 -6.02 -5.14 -0.01
C ASN A 129 -5.33 -3.80 -0.34
N LEU A 130 -4.61 -3.18 0.60
CA LEU A 130 -3.91 -1.93 0.31
C LEU A 130 -2.74 -2.14 -0.67
N TYR A 131 -2.04 -3.26 -0.53
CA TYR A 131 -0.88 -3.57 -1.35
C TYR A 131 -1.26 -3.81 -2.80
N SER A 132 -2.33 -4.58 -3.07
CA SER A 132 -2.88 -4.83 -4.41
C SER A 132 -3.49 -3.60 -5.08
N GLN A 133 -3.92 -2.60 -4.31
CA GLN A 133 -4.33 -1.31 -4.89
C GLN A 133 -3.12 -0.48 -5.32
N PHE A 134 -1.99 -0.63 -4.63
CA PHE A 134 -0.83 0.24 -4.81
C PHE A 134 0.19 -0.34 -5.79
N HIS A 135 0.12 -1.65 -6.05
CA HIS A 135 1.03 -2.37 -6.92
C HIS A 135 0.27 -3.21 -7.93
N ASP A 136 0.84 -3.38 -9.11
CA ASP A 136 0.39 -4.37 -10.07
C ASP A 136 0.90 -5.75 -9.63
N CYS A 137 -0.01 -6.61 -9.17
CA CYS A 137 0.39 -7.93 -8.67
C CYS A 137 0.90 -8.86 -9.78
N GLU A 138 0.40 -8.72 -11.01
CA GLU A 138 0.92 -9.47 -12.17
C GLU A 138 2.36 -9.03 -12.47
N CYS A 139 2.60 -7.71 -12.44
CA CYS A 139 3.96 -7.15 -12.51
C CYS A 139 4.90 -7.76 -11.48
N LEU A 140 4.47 -7.78 -10.21
CA LEU A 140 5.30 -8.22 -9.09
C LEU A 140 5.67 -9.70 -9.23
N GLY A 141 4.70 -10.57 -9.52
CA GLY A 141 4.96 -11.99 -9.71
C GLY A 141 5.93 -12.27 -10.87
N ALA A 142 5.72 -11.60 -12.01
CA ALA A 142 6.58 -11.72 -13.18
C ALA A 142 8.00 -11.20 -12.92
N THR A 143 8.12 -10.02 -12.32
CA THR A 143 9.42 -9.39 -12.05
C THR A 143 10.19 -10.16 -10.97
N TYR A 144 9.49 -10.68 -9.96
CA TYR A 144 10.10 -11.56 -8.96
C TYR A 144 10.68 -12.81 -9.60
N PHE A 145 9.95 -13.45 -10.52
CA PHE A 145 10.44 -14.61 -11.28
C PHE A 145 11.76 -14.28 -12.00
N GLU A 146 11.80 -13.18 -12.75
CA GLU A 146 13.00 -12.77 -13.50
C GLU A 146 14.20 -12.55 -12.56
N GLU A 147 13.99 -11.76 -11.51
CA GLU A 147 15.05 -11.42 -10.54
C GLU A 147 15.55 -12.64 -9.78
N ARG A 148 14.63 -13.54 -9.37
CA ARG A 148 14.97 -14.79 -8.69
C ARG A 148 15.82 -15.71 -9.57
N VAL A 149 15.56 -15.74 -10.89
CA VAL A 149 16.39 -16.50 -11.84
C VAL A 149 17.79 -15.89 -11.98
N PHE A 150 17.89 -14.55 -12.00
CA PHE A 150 19.20 -13.88 -12.15
C PHE A 150 20.06 -13.95 -10.89
N VAL A 151 19.47 -13.91 -9.70
CA VAL A 151 20.19 -13.87 -8.42
C VAL A 151 19.58 -14.81 -7.37
N PRO A 152 19.69 -16.15 -7.56
CA PRO A 152 18.97 -17.16 -6.78
C PRO A 152 19.25 -17.11 -5.27
N GLU A 153 20.46 -16.71 -4.86
CA GLU A 153 20.88 -16.65 -3.46
C GLU A 153 20.33 -15.43 -2.68
N THR A 154 19.70 -14.47 -3.37
CA THR A 154 19.25 -13.23 -2.71
C THR A 154 18.00 -13.49 -1.88
N THR A 155 17.86 -12.89 -0.69
CA THR A 155 16.65 -13.11 0.11
C THR A 155 15.41 -12.52 -0.56
N LYS A 156 14.24 -13.11 -0.29
CA LYS A 156 12.94 -12.60 -0.80
C LYS A 156 12.76 -11.12 -0.49
N ASP A 157 13.06 -10.69 0.73
CA ASP A 157 12.84 -9.30 1.16
C ASP A 157 13.68 -8.29 0.36
N VAL A 158 14.93 -8.64 0.05
CA VAL A 158 15.81 -7.78 -0.77
C VAL A 158 15.29 -7.69 -2.20
N LEU A 159 14.81 -8.80 -2.78
CA LEU A 159 14.17 -8.78 -4.09
C LEU A 159 12.89 -7.94 -4.08
N MET A 160 12.01 -8.16 -3.09
CA MET A 160 10.76 -7.42 -2.95
C MET A 160 10.99 -5.90 -2.82
N GLY A 161 12.00 -5.49 -2.04
CA GLY A 161 12.36 -4.07 -1.90
C GLY A 161 12.81 -3.43 -3.22
N LYS A 162 13.47 -4.19 -4.10
CA LYS A 162 13.87 -3.72 -5.43
C LYS A 162 12.67 -3.64 -6.39
N ILE A 163 11.89 -4.71 -6.49
CA ILE A 163 10.82 -4.83 -7.50
C ILE A 163 9.56 -4.03 -7.17
N ALA A 164 9.29 -3.75 -5.89
CA ALA A 164 8.09 -3.02 -5.47
C ALA A 164 7.96 -1.68 -6.21
N GLY A 165 9.08 -0.97 -6.40
CA GLY A 165 9.03 0.32 -7.08
C GLY A 165 8.87 0.27 -8.58
N GLU A 166 9.27 -0.82 -9.21
CA GLU A 166 9.07 -1.02 -10.64
C GLU A 166 7.62 -1.41 -10.98
N CYS A 167 6.91 -1.93 -9.99
CA CYS A 167 5.56 -2.47 -10.12
C CYS A 167 4.46 -1.64 -9.46
N THR A 168 4.67 -0.33 -9.35
CA THR A 168 3.66 0.58 -8.79
C THR A 168 2.45 0.73 -9.72
N SER A 169 1.24 0.64 -9.17
CA SER A 169 -0.03 0.87 -9.88
C SER A 169 -0.48 2.33 -9.71
N GLU A 170 0.03 3.22 -10.56
CA GLU A 170 -0.37 4.64 -10.58
C GLU A 170 -1.90 4.85 -10.60
N PRO A 171 -2.70 4.16 -11.46
CA PRO A 171 -4.15 4.32 -11.45
C PRO A 171 -4.80 3.79 -10.17
N GLY A 172 -4.30 2.69 -9.59
CA GLY A 172 -4.82 2.13 -8.34
C GLY A 172 -4.57 3.05 -7.15
N VAL A 173 -3.36 3.61 -7.05
CA VAL A 173 -3.01 4.60 -6.02
C VAL A 173 -3.86 5.87 -6.15
N ALA A 174 -4.05 6.37 -7.37
CA ALA A 174 -4.88 7.55 -7.62
C ALA A 174 -6.35 7.28 -7.21
N ALA A 175 -6.91 6.13 -7.61
CA ALA A 175 -8.28 5.75 -7.26
C ALA A 175 -8.49 5.68 -5.73
N TYR A 176 -7.55 5.05 -5.01
CA TYR A 176 -7.56 5.01 -3.55
C TYR A 176 -7.56 6.42 -2.95
N ALA A 177 -6.64 7.28 -3.39
CA ALA A 177 -6.49 8.64 -2.86
C ALA A 177 -7.74 9.50 -3.14
N GLN A 178 -8.35 9.35 -4.33
CA GLN A 178 -9.59 10.03 -4.68
C GLN A 178 -10.74 9.60 -3.75
N GLN A 179 -10.93 8.29 -3.57
CA GLN A 179 -11.97 7.75 -2.70
C GLN A 179 -11.79 8.24 -1.25
N LYS A 180 -10.56 8.21 -0.74
CA LYS A 180 -10.22 8.73 0.59
C LYS A 180 -10.54 10.22 0.72
N CYS A 181 -10.17 11.02 -0.27
CA CYS A 181 -10.47 12.45 -0.31
C CYS A 181 -11.99 12.72 -0.26
N LEU A 182 -12.75 12.06 -1.14
CA LEU A 182 -14.21 12.22 -1.18
C LEU A 182 -14.88 11.81 0.13
N SER A 183 -14.45 10.69 0.72
CA SER A 183 -14.99 10.20 2.00
C SER A 183 -14.64 11.09 3.20
N SER A 184 -13.49 11.77 3.16
CA SER A 184 -13.01 12.58 4.29
C SER A 184 -13.53 14.02 4.21
N ILE A 185 -13.41 14.65 3.04
CA ILE A 185 -13.75 16.07 2.85
C ILE A 185 -15.24 16.24 2.57
N GLY A 186 -15.87 15.30 1.85
CA GLY A 186 -17.29 15.38 1.50
C GLY A 186 -18.24 15.41 2.70
N LEU A 187 -17.79 14.90 3.86
CA LEU A 187 -18.55 14.98 5.10
C LEU A 187 -18.54 16.38 5.73
N PHE A 188 -17.50 17.18 5.49
CA PHE A 188 -17.32 18.50 6.12
C PHE A 188 -17.61 19.66 5.17
N PHE A 189 -17.39 19.47 3.87
CA PHE A 189 -17.44 20.55 2.89
C PHE A 189 -18.26 20.10 1.68
N GLY A 190 -19.53 20.47 1.63
CA GLY A 190 -20.42 20.29 0.47
C GLY A 190 -20.07 21.22 -0.72
N GLY A 191 -18.78 21.44 -0.96
CA GLY A 191 -18.27 22.43 -1.92
C GLY A 191 -18.52 22.03 -3.37
N LYS A 192 -18.86 23.02 -4.22
CA LYS A 192 -19.18 22.85 -5.65
C LYS A 192 -18.01 22.31 -6.49
N ASN A 193 -16.79 22.30 -5.97
CA ASN A 193 -15.57 21.85 -6.67
C ASN A 193 -14.84 20.70 -5.98
N LEU A 194 -15.51 19.97 -5.07
CA LEU A 194 -14.90 18.85 -4.35
C LEU A 194 -14.32 17.79 -5.30
N ASP A 195 -15.04 17.41 -6.36
CA ASP A 195 -14.58 16.41 -7.32
C ASP A 195 -13.32 16.84 -8.06
N ASN A 196 -13.24 18.12 -8.46
CA ASN A 196 -12.06 18.67 -9.13
C ASN A 196 -10.85 18.68 -8.20
N PHE A 197 -11.05 19.08 -6.95
CA PHE A 197 -10.02 19.04 -5.92
C PHE A 197 -9.54 17.61 -5.67
N CYS A 198 -10.44 16.68 -5.39
CA CYS A 198 -10.08 15.29 -5.10
C CYS A 198 -9.41 14.59 -6.28
N ARG A 199 -9.79 14.92 -7.52
CA ARG A 199 -9.10 14.45 -8.72
C ARG A 199 -7.67 14.99 -8.81
N CYS A 200 -7.46 16.30 -8.56
CA CYS A 200 -6.12 16.86 -8.50
C CYS A 200 -5.29 16.15 -7.42
N TYR A 201 -5.84 16.05 -6.22
CA TYR A 201 -5.19 15.46 -5.05
C TYR A 201 -4.76 14.02 -5.35
N ALA A 202 -5.67 13.22 -5.92
CA ALA A 202 -5.40 11.83 -6.28
C ALA A 202 -4.24 11.66 -7.26
N LEU A 203 -4.20 12.48 -8.32
CA LEU A 203 -3.11 12.44 -9.30
C LEU A 203 -1.77 12.86 -8.68
N SER A 204 -1.78 13.92 -7.87
CA SER A 204 -0.57 14.36 -7.18
C SER A 204 -0.10 13.33 -6.15
N TYR A 205 -1.02 12.68 -5.43
CA TYR A 205 -0.72 11.60 -4.49
C TYR A 205 -0.04 10.42 -5.17
N ALA A 206 -0.59 9.95 -6.30
CA ALA A 206 0.01 8.86 -7.07
C ALA A 206 1.40 9.20 -7.59
N GLN A 207 1.61 10.45 -8.04
CA GLN A 207 2.92 10.92 -8.48
C GLN A 207 3.95 10.91 -7.34
N HIS A 208 3.61 11.45 -6.16
CA HIS A 208 4.51 11.45 -5.00
C HIS A 208 4.76 10.04 -4.45
N TYR A 209 3.81 9.11 -4.59
CA TYR A 209 4.00 7.71 -4.21
C TYR A 209 4.99 6.99 -5.13
N LYS A 210 4.93 7.26 -6.44
CA LYS A 210 5.85 6.68 -7.43
C LYS A 210 7.33 6.97 -7.15
N ASP A 211 7.63 8.12 -6.53
CA ASP A 211 9.00 8.50 -6.18
C ASP A 211 9.57 7.64 -5.03
N ASN A 212 8.71 7.11 -4.16
CA ASN A 212 9.09 6.20 -3.07
C ASN A 212 7.92 5.27 -2.69
N PRO A 213 7.74 4.15 -3.40
CA PRO A 213 6.53 3.32 -3.33
C PRO A 213 6.54 2.38 -2.12
N VAL A 214 6.56 2.96 -0.93
CA VAL A 214 6.52 2.27 0.34
C VAL A 214 5.15 2.51 0.99
N PRO A 215 4.30 1.48 1.16
CA PRO A 215 2.98 1.63 1.76
C PRO A 215 3.04 1.73 3.30
N ASP A 216 3.90 2.61 3.82
CA ASP A 216 4.04 2.90 5.25
C ASP A 216 3.19 4.11 5.64
N PHE A 217 2.46 4.03 6.76
CA PHE A 217 1.51 5.08 7.16
C PHE A 217 2.15 6.47 7.34
N ARG A 218 3.38 6.54 7.89
CA ARG A 218 4.08 7.82 8.07
C ARG A 218 4.46 8.40 6.71
N HIS A 219 4.91 7.55 5.80
CA HIS A 219 5.20 7.95 4.43
C HIS A 219 3.94 8.43 3.69
N LEU A 220 2.85 7.67 3.75
CA LEU A 220 1.58 8.00 3.11
C LEU A 220 0.97 9.32 3.63
N ARG A 221 1.16 9.65 4.92
CA ARG A 221 0.75 10.95 5.48
C ARG A 221 1.56 12.11 4.88
N ASN A 222 2.86 11.93 4.69
CA ASN A 222 3.71 12.95 4.06
C ASN A 222 3.34 13.16 2.60
N ILE A 223 3.08 12.08 1.86
CA ILE A 223 2.57 12.13 0.48
C ILE A 223 1.24 12.88 0.43
N SER A 224 0.32 12.56 1.34
CA SER A 224 -0.97 13.23 1.46
C SER A 224 -0.83 14.75 1.63
N SER A 225 0.03 15.18 2.56
CA SER A 225 0.26 16.62 2.79
C SER A 225 0.87 17.33 1.58
N LYS A 226 1.79 16.70 0.85
CA LYS A 226 2.36 17.27 -0.38
C LYS A 226 1.31 17.38 -1.49
N ALA A 227 0.51 16.34 -1.68
CA ALA A 227 -0.55 16.31 -2.68
C ALA A 227 -1.62 17.39 -2.43
N ASP A 228 -1.97 17.60 -1.16
CA ASP A 228 -2.86 18.67 -0.72
C ASP A 228 -2.31 20.06 -1.08
N GLN A 229 -1.05 20.33 -0.70
CA GLN A 229 -0.39 21.60 -1.02
C GLN A 229 -0.28 21.86 -2.53
N ASP A 230 0.04 20.84 -3.31
CA ASP A 230 0.17 20.96 -4.77
C ASP A 230 -1.17 21.30 -5.43
N CYS A 231 -2.28 20.83 -4.86
CA CYS A 231 -3.61 21.11 -5.39
C CYS A 231 -4.19 22.42 -4.89
N MET A 232 -3.95 22.81 -3.64
CA MET A 232 -4.31 24.14 -3.14
C MET A 232 -3.60 25.27 -3.91
N LYS A 233 -2.39 25.03 -4.42
CA LYS A 233 -1.69 26.00 -5.30
C LYS A 233 -2.36 26.13 -6.67
N LYS A 234 -3.02 25.08 -7.16
CA LYS A 234 -3.62 25.01 -8.50
C LYS A 234 -5.10 25.41 -8.53
N LEU A 235 -5.81 25.23 -7.42
CA LEU A 235 -7.23 25.50 -7.28
C LEU A 235 -7.42 26.58 -6.21
N PRO A 236 -7.80 27.81 -6.58
CA PRO A 236 -7.94 28.88 -5.61
C PRO A 236 -9.08 28.57 -4.62
N LEU A 237 -8.87 28.84 -3.33
CA LEU A 237 -9.75 28.41 -2.23
C LEU A 237 -11.18 28.94 -2.36
N ASN A 238 -11.36 30.10 -2.99
CA ASN A 238 -12.67 30.71 -3.26
C ASN A 238 -13.53 29.90 -4.23
N GLU A 239 -12.94 28.98 -5.00
CA GLU A 239 -13.69 28.05 -5.83
C GLU A 239 -14.10 26.79 -5.06
N ILE A 240 -13.39 26.44 -3.99
CA ILE A 240 -13.59 25.17 -3.26
C ILE A 240 -14.68 25.32 -2.21
N PHE A 241 -14.71 26.43 -1.48
CA PHE A 241 -15.64 26.66 -0.39
C PHE A 241 -16.80 27.54 -0.84
N VAL A 242 -18.02 27.02 -0.69
CA VAL A 242 -19.24 27.84 -0.76
C VAL A 242 -19.40 28.48 0.61
N GLU A 243 -19.46 29.81 0.67
CA GLU A 243 -19.78 30.51 1.92
C GLU A 243 -21.12 29.97 2.47
N PRO A 244 -21.21 29.70 3.78
CA PRO A 244 -22.46 29.30 4.38
C PRO A 244 -23.52 30.38 4.09
N PRO A 245 -24.77 30.00 3.78
CA PRO A 245 -25.83 30.98 3.57
C PRO A 245 -26.01 31.81 4.86
N GLU A 246 -26.01 33.13 4.71
CA GLU A 246 -26.29 34.10 5.80
C GLU A 246 -27.68 33.90 6.42
#